data_AF-A0A4D4JVF1-F1
#
_entry.id   AF-A0A4D4JVF1-F1
#
_cell.length_a   1.000
_cell.length_b   1.000
_cell.length_c   1.000
_cell.angle_alpha   90.00
_cell.angle_beta   90.00
_cell.angle_gamma   90.00
#
_symmetry.space_group_name_H-M   'P 1'
#
loop_
_entity.id
_entity.type
_entity.pdbx_description
1 polymer ?
#
loop_
_entity_poly.entity_id
_entity_poly.type
_entity_poly.pdbx_seq_one_letter_code
_entity_poly.pdbx_strand_id
1 'polypeptide(L)'
;MVSLPQEFLALCRQLGDAQQRCSAAMQAQARQIEALTAEVVRLRGAVIVRDTRLALAWDELEQLRAANPSLPRRQAMARHISLLAERITRLSRECLRWRQVAQGQTPVALPSVQEPALLATGVSMPTAPVQPVLPQLRMDDGFGRRAQAGQGGGEYGEGNPSALDASLAAADLVICQTGCISHDDYWRVQDHCRRTGKPCILVDQPLAVREAQALAALRPMVVLRMAPAILPAASGRPEDIEI
;
A
#
# COMPACT_ATOMS: atom_id res chain seq x y z
N MET A 1 40.07 -12.91 -76.24
CA MET A 1 40.75 -11.88 -75.42
C MET A 1 39.77 -10.75 -75.22
N VAL A 2 39.34 -10.51 -73.99
CA VAL A 2 38.54 -9.32 -73.66
C VAL A 2 39.48 -8.13 -73.70
N SER A 3 39.08 -7.02 -74.33
CA SER A 3 39.92 -5.83 -74.40
C SER A 3 39.80 -5.01 -73.12
N LEU A 4 40.89 -4.38 -72.68
CA LEU A 4 40.92 -3.51 -71.50
C LEU A 4 39.73 -2.50 -71.43
N PRO A 5 39.29 -1.86 -72.55
CA PRO A 5 38.11 -1.01 -72.53
C PRO A 5 36.80 -1.72 -72.13
N GLN A 6 36.62 -2.99 -72.50
CA GLN A 6 35.43 -3.76 -72.13
C GLN A 6 35.42 -4.08 -70.62
N GLU A 7 36.58 -4.41 -70.05
CA GLU A 7 36.71 -4.65 -68.61
C GLU A 7 36.45 -3.37 -67.81
N PHE A 8 36.99 -2.23 -68.25
CA PHE A 8 36.73 -0.93 -67.62
C PHE A 8 35.23 -0.60 -67.59
N LEU A 9 34.52 -0.77 -68.71
CA LEU A 9 33.08 -0.52 -68.77
C LEU A 9 32.28 -1.50 -67.88
N ALA A 10 32.71 -2.75 -67.77
CA ALA A 10 32.09 -3.72 -66.87
C ALA A 10 32.26 -3.29 -65.40
N LEU A 11 33.45 -2.84 -65.02
CA LEU A 11 33.72 -2.32 -63.67
C LEU A 11 32.92 -1.04 -63.38
N CYS A 12 32.81 -0.10 -64.33
CA CYS A 12 32.00 1.09 -64.16
C CYS A 12 30.52 0.76 -63.90
N ARG A 13 29.96 -0.24 -64.62
CA ARG A 13 28.60 -0.72 -64.38
C ARG A 13 28.45 -1.33 -62.99
N GLN A 14 29.36 -2.23 -62.60
CA GLN A 14 29.33 -2.86 -61.29
C GLN A 14 29.45 -1.84 -60.15
N LEU A 15 30.28 -0.81 -60.31
CA LEU A 15 30.40 0.28 -59.36
C LEU A 15 29.10 1.09 -59.29
N GLY A 16 28.51 1.44 -60.43
CA GLY A 16 27.22 2.12 -60.50
C GLY A 16 26.10 1.34 -59.80
N ASP A 17 26.02 0.02 -60.06
CA ASP A 17 25.05 -0.87 -59.41
C ASP A 17 25.28 -0.95 -57.89
N ALA A 18 26.54 -1.04 -57.45
CA ALA A 18 26.88 -1.02 -56.03
C ALA A 18 26.53 0.32 -55.38
N GLN A 19 26.84 1.45 -56.02
CA GLN A 19 26.50 2.79 -55.57
C GLN A 19 24.98 2.95 -55.41
N GLN A 20 24.20 2.54 -56.42
CA GLN A 20 22.74 2.59 -56.36
C GLN A 20 22.18 1.78 -55.20
N ARG A 21 22.65 0.54 -54.98
CA ARG A 21 22.23 -0.29 -53.85
C ARG A 21 22.57 0.35 -52.50
N CYS A 22 23.78 0.88 -52.36
CA CYS A 22 24.20 1.57 -51.14
C CYS A 22 23.36 2.82 -50.88
N SER A 23 23.14 3.66 -51.90
CA SER A 23 22.30 4.86 -51.77
C SER A 23 20.85 4.50 -51.40
N ALA A 24 20.28 3.45 -52.02
CA ALA A 24 18.94 2.98 -51.69
C ALA A 24 18.85 2.47 -50.23
N ALA A 25 19.83 1.69 -49.79
CA ALA A 25 19.90 1.20 -48.40
C ALA A 25 20.03 2.35 -47.39
N MET A 26 20.89 3.34 -47.67
CA MET A 26 21.05 4.53 -46.83
C MET A 26 19.75 5.34 -46.73
N GLN A 27 19.04 5.53 -47.85
CA GLN A 27 17.76 6.23 -47.85
C GLN A 27 16.69 5.47 -47.07
N ALA A 28 16.63 4.14 -47.21
CA ALA A 28 15.71 3.32 -46.45
C ALA A 28 15.98 3.41 -44.93
N GLN A 29 17.25 3.35 -44.54
CA GLN A 29 17.67 3.50 -43.14
C GLN A 29 17.34 4.90 -42.60
N ALA A 30 17.58 5.97 -43.37
CA ALA A 30 17.24 7.33 -42.96
C ALA A 30 15.74 7.48 -42.67
N ARG A 31 14.87 6.96 -43.56
CA ARG A 31 13.42 6.96 -43.34
C ARG A 31 13.01 6.18 -42.09
N GLN A 32 13.67 5.04 -41.83
CA GLN A 32 13.40 4.25 -40.63
C GLN A 32 13.79 5.00 -39.35
N ILE A 33 14.95 5.68 -39.37
CA ILE A 33 15.40 6.51 -38.24
C ILE A 33 14.41 7.65 -37.98
N GLU A 34 13.95 8.34 -39.03
CA GLU A 34 12.95 9.41 -38.92
C GLU A 34 11.64 8.87 -38.32
N ALA A 35 11.14 7.74 -38.81
CA ALA A 35 9.91 7.12 -38.33
C ALA A 35 10.02 6.72 -36.84
N LEU A 36 11.09 6.05 -36.45
CA LEU A 36 11.32 5.65 -35.06
C LEU A 36 11.54 6.87 -34.15
N THR A 37 12.19 7.92 -34.64
CA THR A 37 12.38 9.17 -33.88
C THR A 37 11.05 9.85 -33.62
N ALA A 38 10.18 9.93 -34.63
CA ALA A 38 8.82 10.45 -34.46
C ALA A 38 8.01 9.61 -33.47
N GLU A 39 8.14 8.28 -33.51
CA GLU A 39 7.47 7.40 -32.57
C GLU A 39 7.96 7.56 -31.13
N VAL A 40 9.28 7.70 -30.90
CA VAL A 40 9.84 7.98 -29.58
C VAL A 40 9.28 9.28 -29.01
N VAL A 41 9.19 10.34 -29.81
CA VAL A 41 8.60 11.62 -29.36
C VAL A 41 7.12 11.46 -29.03
N ARG A 42 6.35 10.75 -29.88
CA ARG A 42 4.93 10.46 -29.65
C ARG A 42 4.71 9.69 -28.35
N LEU A 43 5.47 8.63 -28.12
CA LEU A 43 5.36 7.79 -26.93
C LEU A 43 5.79 8.54 -25.66
N ARG A 44 6.84 9.36 -25.73
CA ARG A 44 7.23 10.25 -24.63
C ARG A 44 6.11 11.21 -24.28
N GLY A 45 5.46 11.82 -25.28
CA GLY A 45 4.30 12.68 -25.07
C GLY A 45 3.13 11.94 -24.40
N ALA A 46 2.83 10.71 -24.82
CA ALA A 46 1.77 9.91 -24.22
C ALA A 46 2.03 9.58 -22.74
N VAL A 47 3.28 9.26 -22.40
CA VAL A 47 3.69 9.03 -21.00
C VAL A 47 3.55 10.30 -20.17
N ILE A 48 4.04 11.44 -20.66
CA ILE A 48 3.91 12.74 -19.97
C ILE A 48 2.44 13.07 -19.68
N VAL A 49 1.55 12.90 -20.65
CA VAL A 49 0.11 13.15 -20.48
C VAL A 49 -0.49 12.23 -19.43
N ARG A 50 -0.17 10.94 -19.46
CA ARG A 50 -0.66 9.96 -18.49
C ARG A 50 -0.18 10.31 -17.08
N ASP A 51 1.10 10.58 -16.91
CA ASP A 51 1.71 10.81 -15.60
C ASP A 51 1.24 12.15 -15.02
N THR A 52 1.00 13.16 -15.87
CA THR A 52 0.40 14.42 -15.45
C THR A 52 -1.04 14.23 -14.96
N ARG A 53 -1.86 13.45 -15.70
CA ARG A 53 -3.23 13.12 -15.24
C ARG A 53 -3.22 12.35 -13.93
N LEU A 54 -2.27 11.43 -13.76
CA LEU A 54 -2.11 10.70 -12.51
C LEU A 54 -1.77 11.66 -11.37
N ALA A 55 -0.79 12.56 -11.55
CA ALA A 55 -0.42 13.57 -10.56
C ALA A 55 -1.61 14.45 -10.15
N LEU A 56 -2.39 14.94 -11.12
CA LEU A 56 -3.61 15.73 -10.85
C LEU A 56 -4.63 14.94 -10.02
N ALA A 57 -4.84 13.65 -10.34
CA ALA A 57 -5.76 12.81 -9.57
C ALA A 57 -5.28 12.55 -8.14
N TRP A 58 -3.96 12.42 -7.92
CA TRP A 58 -3.39 12.34 -6.57
C TRP A 58 -3.58 13.63 -5.79
N ASP A 59 -3.36 14.78 -6.42
CA ASP A 59 -3.58 16.09 -5.79
C ASP A 59 -5.05 16.29 -5.41
N GLU A 60 -5.98 15.94 -6.29
CA GLU A 60 -7.42 15.98 -5.99
C GLU A 60 -7.78 15.06 -4.82
N LEU A 61 -7.23 13.84 -4.78
CA LEU A 61 -7.45 12.91 -3.68
C LEU A 61 -6.92 13.46 -2.35
N GLU A 62 -5.75 14.07 -2.37
CA GLU A 62 -5.15 14.67 -1.17
C GLU A 62 -5.96 15.88 -0.70
N GLN A 63 -6.40 16.74 -1.61
CA GLN A 63 -7.32 17.84 -1.29
C GLN A 63 -8.63 17.33 -0.66
N LEU A 64 -9.22 16.27 -1.21
CA LEU A 64 -10.43 15.67 -0.65
C LEU A 64 -10.21 15.08 0.74
N ARG A 65 -9.05 14.45 0.99
CA ARG A 65 -8.66 13.94 2.32
C ARG A 65 -8.46 15.07 3.31
N ALA A 66 -7.74 16.12 2.92
CA ALA A 66 -7.51 17.30 3.74
C ALA A 66 -8.82 18.03 4.07
N ALA A 67 -9.76 18.09 3.13
CA ALA A 67 -11.10 18.63 3.36
C ALA A 67 -11.95 17.75 4.29
N ASN A 68 -11.63 16.45 4.42
CA ASN A 68 -12.42 15.47 5.17
C ASN A 68 -11.60 14.64 6.18
N PRO A 69 -10.91 15.26 7.16
CA PRO A 69 -10.00 14.55 8.05
C PRO A 69 -10.71 13.55 8.98
N SER A 70 -12.00 13.76 9.28
CA SER A 70 -12.79 12.90 10.16
C SER A 70 -13.44 11.70 9.45
N LEU A 71 -13.34 11.60 8.12
CA LEU A 71 -13.99 10.55 7.33
C LEU A 71 -13.57 9.11 7.73
N PRO A 72 -12.27 8.79 7.95
CA PRO A 72 -11.85 7.44 8.35
C PRO A 72 -12.47 7.02 9.69
N ARG A 73 -12.52 7.95 10.66
CA ARG A 73 -13.14 7.71 11.96
C ARG A 73 -14.63 7.46 11.83
N ARG A 74 -15.35 8.22 10.99
CA ARG A 74 -16.77 7.99 10.72
C ARG A 74 -17.01 6.63 10.06
N GLN A 75 -16.18 6.22 9.12
CA GLN A 75 -16.28 4.90 8.49
C GLN A 75 -15.98 3.76 9.48
N ALA A 76 -15.01 3.92 10.37
CA ALA A 76 -14.73 2.93 11.42
C ALA A 76 -15.89 2.81 12.41
N MET A 77 -16.45 3.95 12.83
CA MET A 77 -17.62 3.99 13.71
C MET A 77 -18.82 3.34 13.04
N ALA A 78 -19.10 3.64 11.77
CA ALA A 78 -20.19 3.02 11.01
C ALA A 78 -20.04 1.50 10.95
N ARG A 79 -18.83 0.99 10.68
CA ARG A 79 -18.52 -0.45 10.72
C ARG A 79 -18.78 -1.05 12.11
N HIS A 80 -18.34 -0.37 13.17
CA HIS A 80 -18.55 -0.83 14.54
C HIS A 80 -20.04 -0.86 14.93
N ILE A 81 -20.79 0.17 14.56
CA ILE A 81 -22.24 0.23 14.77
C ILE A 81 -22.94 -0.94 14.06
N SER A 82 -22.56 -1.25 12.82
CA SER A 82 -23.11 -2.42 12.11
C SER A 82 -22.84 -3.73 12.84
N LEU A 83 -21.61 -3.94 13.33
CA LEU A 83 -21.25 -5.13 14.11
C LEU A 83 -22.05 -5.24 15.41
N LEU A 84 -22.23 -4.13 16.13
CA LEU A 84 -23.02 -4.11 17.36
C LEU A 84 -24.50 -4.38 17.08
N ALA A 85 -25.06 -3.81 16.00
CA ALA A 85 -26.43 -4.06 15.60
C ALA A 85 -26.67 -5.55 15.27
N GLU A 86 -25.73 -6.20 14.58
CA GLU A 86 -25.77 -7.64 14.33
C GLU A 86 -25.70 -8.46 15.62
N ARG A 87 -24.80 -8.08 16.54
CA ARG A 87 -24.67 -8.73 17.86
C ARG A 87 -25.96 -8.62 18.66
N ILE A 88 -26.55 -7.43 18.73
CA ILE A 88 -27.82 -7.18 19.44
C ILE A 88 -28.93 -8.03 18.82
N THR A 89 -29.02 -8.06 17.50
CA THR A 89 -30.02 -8.86 16.78
C THR A 89 -29.85 -10.36 17.04
N ARG A 90 -28.61 -10.83 17.16
CA ARG A 90 -28.31 -12.24 17.49
C ARG A 90 -28.72 -12.59 18.92
N LEU A 91 -28.28 -11.78 19.88
CA LEU A 91 -28.59 -11.97 21.29
C LEU A 91 -30.09 -11.84 21.56
N SER A 92 -30.79 -10.90 20.92
CA SER A 92 -32.24 -10.76 21.08
C SER A 92 -32.99 -11.99 20.57
N ARG A 93 -32.54 -12.59 19.46
CA ARG A 93 -33.06 -13.86 18.96
C ARG A 93 -32.78 -15.01 19.93
N GLU A 94 -31.58 -15.10 20.50
CA GLU A 94 -31.22 -16.13 21.49
C GLU A 94 -32.06 -15.99 22.77
N CYS A 95 -32.19 -14.77 23.31
CA CYS A 95 -33.06 -14.49 24.47
C CYS A 95 -34.52 -14.88 24.20
N LEU A 96 -35.04 -14.59 22.99
CA LEU A 96 -36.39 -14.99 22.61
C LEU A 96 -36.54 -16.51 22.55
N ARG A 97 -35.55 -17.23 21.99
CA ARG A 97 -35.54 -18.71 21.97
C ARG A 97 -35.61 -19.29 23.37
N TRP A 98 -34.74 -18.84 24.28
CA TRP A 98 -34.75 -19.34 25.67
C TRP A 98 -36.04 -19.02 26.41
N ARG A 99 -36.63 -17.84 26.18
CA ARG A 99 -37.94 -17.48 26.76
C ARG A 99 -39.07 -18.39 26.26
N GLN A 100 -39.08 -18.74 24.97
CA GLN A 100 -40.08 -19.68 24.41
C GLN A 100 -39.94 -21.08 25.01
N VAL A 101 -38.71 -21.58 25.18
CA VAL A 101 -38.46 -22.88 25.84
C VAL A 101 -38.97 -22.88 27.28
N ALA A 102 -38.70 -21.81 28.03
CA ALA A 102 -39.18 -21.67 29.42
C ALA A 102 -40.71 -21.56 29.51
N GLN A 103 -41.39 -20.93 28.54
CA GLN A 103 -42.85 -20.84 28.50
C GLN A 103 -43.54 -22.14 28.05
N GLY A 104 -42.88 -22.94 27.21
CA GLY A 104 -43.36 -24.26 26.80
C GLY A 104 -43.15 -25.36 27.86
N GLN A 105 -42.34 -25.10 28.89
CA GLN A 105 -42.28 -25.92 30.09
C GLN A 105 -43.47 -25.57 30.99
N THR A 106 -44.58 -26.30 30.84
CA THR A 106 -45.64 -26.30 31.84
C THR A 106 -45.03 -26.73 33.18
N PRO A 107 -45.13 -25.92 34.25
CA PRO A 107 -44.66 -26.36 35.54
C PRO A 107 -45.43 -27.64 35.91
N VAL A 108 -44.71 -28.73 36.13
CA VAL A 108 -45.28 -29.90 36.81
C VAL A 108 -45.79 -29.38 38.14
N ALA A 109 -47.11 -29.42 38.33
CA ALA A 109 -47.75 -29.01 39.56
C ALA A 109 -47.15 -29.80 40.73
N LEU A 110 -46.32 -29.13 41.53
CA LEU A 110 -45.96 -29.63 42.86
C LEU A 110 -47.25 -29.63 43.70
N PRO A 111 -47.56 -30.71 44.43
CA PRO A 111 -48.74 -30.74 45.29
C PRO A 111 -48.65 -29.62 46.33
N SER A 112 -49.71 -28.83 46.41
CA SER A 112 -49.84 -27.70 47.33
C SER A 112 -49.75 -28.16 48.78
N VAL A 113 -48.69 -27.77 49.48
CA VAL A 113 -48.70 -27.74 50.95
C VAL A 113 -49.39 -26.46 51.36
N GLN A 114 -50.53 -26.60 52.04
CA GLN A 114 -51.28 -25.49 52.62
C GLN A 114 -50.49 -24.92 53.79
N GLU A 115 -49.99 -23.68 53.66
CA GLU A 115 -49.54 -22.89 54.81
C GLU A 115 -50.71 -22.03 55.32
N PRO A 116 -50.95 -22.00 56.64
CA PRO A 116 -52.05 -21.23 57.21
C PRO A 116 -51.78 -19.73 57.11
N ALA A 117 -52.80 -19.00 56.63
CA ALA A 117 -52.83 -17.56 56.50
C ALA A 117 -52.62 -16.87 57.87
N LEU A 118 -51.51 -16.12 57.99
CA LEU A 118 -51.37 -15.07 58.99
C LEU A 118 -51.75 -13.74 58.35
N LEU A 119 -52.72 -13.06 59.00
CA LEU A 119 -53.25 -11.75 58.65
C LEU A 119 -52.15 -10.72 58.44
N ALA A 120 -52.02 -10.21 57.21
CA ALA A 120 -51.26 -9.03 56.90
C ALA A 120 -52.10 -7.79 57.27
N THR A 121 -51.79 -7.18 58.41
CA THR A 121 -52.30 -5.87 58.80
C THR A 121 -51.77 -4.82 57.83
N GLY A 122 -52.67 -4.12 57.14
CA GLY A 122 -52.33 -3.07 56.20
C GLY A 122 -51.67 -1.87 56.89
N VAL A 123 -50.54 -1.43 56.35
CA VAL A 123 -50.00 -0.09 56.56
C VAL A 123 -49.87 0.57 55.20
N SER A 124 -50.58 1.69 55.06
CA SER A 124 -50.68 2.52 53.87
C SER A 124 -49.33 3.04 53.37
N MET A 125 -49.21 3.06 52.04
CA MET A 125 -48.26 3.87 51.30
C MET A 125 -48.48 5.37 51.57
N PRO A 126 -47.44 6.18 51.83
CA PRO A 126 -47.50 7.61 51.58
C PRO A 126 -47.21 7.89 50.10
N THR A 127 -48.21 8.40 49.39
CA THR A 127 -48.05 9.08 48.11
C THR A 127 -47.47 10.48 48.36
N ALA A 128 -46.24 10.73 47.94
CA ALA A 128 -45.68 12.08 47.83
C ALA A 128 -45.45 12.41 46.34
N PRO A 129 -45.81 13.61 45.87
CA PRO A 129 -45.74 13.98 44.46
C PRO A 129 -44.32 14.33 43.99
N VAL A 130 -44.16 14.13 42.69
CA VAL A 130 -43.02 14.29 41.77
C VAL A 130 -42.31 15.66 41.82
N GLN A 131 -40.97 15.67 41.70
CA GLN A 131 -40.24 16.57 40.77
C GLN A 131 -38.93 15.93 40.27
N PRO A 132 -38.66 15.87 38.95
CA PRO A 132 -37.33 15.60 38.42
C PRO A 132 -36.51 16.89 38.32
N VAL A 133 -35.37 16.96 39.00
CA VAL A 133 -34.35 18.00 38.80
C VAL A 133 -33.56 17.66 37.54
N LEU A 134 -33.74 18.45 36.48
CA LEU A 134 -32.85 18.48 35.31
C LEU A 134 -31.60 19.30 35.64
N PRO A 135 -30.37 18.83 35.36
CA PRO A 135 -29.20 19.70 35.38
C PRO A 135 -29.25 20.60 34.15
N GLN A 136 -29.46 21.90 34.37
CA GLN A 136 -29.26 22.93 33.35
C GLN A 136 -27.75 23.10 33.11
N LEU A 137 -27.23 22.58 31.99
CA LEU A 137 -25.93 23.03 31.47
C LEU A 137 -26.15 24.38 30.78
N ARG A 138 -25.62 25.43 31.40
CA ARG A 138 -25.54 26.77 30.82
C ARG A 138 -24.40 26.82 29.82
N MET A 139 -24.67 27.43 28.66
CA MET A 139 -23.65 27.88 27.73
C MET A 139 -23.08 29.20 28.24
N ASP A 140 -21.76 29.27 28.40
CA ASP A 140 -21.03 30.53 28.50
C ASP A 140 -20.21 30.71 27.22
N ASP A 141 -20.70 31.58 26.35
CA ASP A 141 -19.91 32.27 25.33
C ASP A 141 -19.12 33.39 26.02
N GLY A 142 -17.79 33.40 25.89
CA GLY A 142 -16.97 34.34 26.65
C GLY A 142 -15.50 34.39 26.28
N PHE A 143 -15.24 34.84 25.05
CA PHE A 143 -13.95 35.30 24.52
C PHE A 143 -13.06 36.04 25.55
N GLY A 144 -11.87 35.50 25.81
CA GLY A 144 -10.77 36.17 26.50
C GLY A 144 -9.48 36.08 25.68
N ARG A 145 -9.27 37.09 24.83
CA ARG A 145 -8.14 37.23 23.91
C ARG A 145 -6.86 37.61 24.66
N ARG A 146 -5.74 36.93 24.40
CA ARG A 146 -4.44 37.62 24.25
C ARG A 146 -3.64 37.04 23.09
N ALA A 147 -3.42 37.91 22.12
CA ALA A 147 -2.59 37.71 20.95
C ALA A 147 -1.10 37.83 21.30
N GLN A 148 -0.27 37.00 20.66
CA GLN A 148 1.00 37.38 19.99
C GLN A 148 1.09 36.43 18.78
N ALA A 149 0.86 36.92 17.55
CA ALA A 149 1.87 37.50 16.66
C ALA A 149 3.01 36.50 16.35
N GLY A 150 3.12 36.13 15.07
CA GLY A 150 3.89 34.99 14.61
C GLY A 150 5.40 35.07 14.80
N GLN A 151 6.01 33.90 14.68
CA GLN A 151 7.40 33.71 14.31
C GLN A 151 7.53 32.32 13.68
N GLY A 152 8.07 32.27 12.47
CA GLY A 152 8.71 31.06 11.97
C GLY A 152 9.94 30.75 12.83
N GLY A 153 10.24 29.46 12.95
CA GLY A 153 11.38 28.96 13.72
C GLY A 153 11.01 27.63 14.36
N GLY A 154 11.70 26.56 13.97
CA GLY A 154 11.37 25.20 14.36
C GLY A 154 11.45 24.95 15.86
N GLU A 155 10.61 24.05 16.33
CA GLU A 155 10.81 23.31 17.57
C GLU A 155 10.60 21.83 17.28
N TYR A 156 11.67 21.06 17.50
CA TYR A 156 11.69 19.61 17.51
C TYR A 156 10.82 19.14 18.69
N GLY A 157 9.52 18.97 18.43
CA GLY A 157 8.63 18.28 19.36
C GLY A 157 9.09 16.84 19.48
N GLU A 158 9.49 16.47 20.69
CA GLU A 158 10.01 15.17 21.12
C GLU A 158 8.99 14.07 20.83
N GLY A 159 8.95 13.65 19.56
CA GLY A 159 8.14 12.54 19.08
C GLY A 159 8.68 11.27 19.71
N ASN A 160 7.80 10.51 20.35
CA ASN A 160 8.16 9.25 20.99
C ASN A 160 8.96 8.38 19.99
N PRO A 161 10.26 8.15 20.22
CA PRO A 161 11.13 7.47 19.26
C PRO A 161 10.60 6.07 18.93
N SER A 162 9.94 5.43 19.91
CA SER A 162 9.30 4.13 19.69
C SER A 162 8.13 4.14 18.70
N ALA A 163 7.42 5.28 18.56
CA ALA A 163 6.32 5.41 17.60
C ALA A 163 6.85 5.65 16.17
N LEU A 164 7.98 6.35 16.06
CA LEU A 164 8.70 6.50 14.80
C LEU A 164 9.32 5.16 14.37
N ASP A 165 9.96 4.44 15.28
CA ASP A 165 10.53 3.11 15.03
C ASP A 165 9.46 2.09 14.63
N ALA A 166 8.28 2.13 15.28
CA ALA A 166 7.15 1.28 14.91
C ALA A 166 6.58 1.62 13.52
N SER A 167 6.54 2.91 13.15
CA SER A 167 6.10 3.35 11.83
C SER A 167 7.11 2.96 10.75
N LEU A 168 8.42 2.99 11.04
CA LEU A 168 9.48 2.57 10.14
C LEU A 168 9.48 1.05 9.94
N ALA A 169 9.37 0.28 11.02
CA ALA A 169 9.24 -1.18 10.95
C ALA A 169 7.98 -1.64 10.19
N ALA A 170 6.87 -0.89 10.32
CA ALA A 170 5.65 -1.16 9.55
C ALA A 170 5.82 -0.85 8.05
N ALA A 171 6.59 0.19 7.70
CA ALA A 171 6.92 0.50 6.31
C ALA A 171 7.82 -0.57 5.68
N ASP A 172 8.77 -1.13 6.44
CA ASP A 172 9.62 -2.24 6.00
C ASP A 172 8.83 -3.51 5.66
N LEU A 173 7.73 -3.76 6.39
CA LEU A 173 6.83 -4.90 6.14
C LEU A 173 5.99 -4.73 4.86
N VAL A 174 5.60 -3.49 4.51
CA VAL A 174 4.81 -3.20 3.29
C VAL A 174 5.67 -3.16 2.03
N ILE A 175 6.96 -2.82 2.16
CA ILE A 175 7.92 -2.78 1.04
C ILE A 175 8.50 -4.17 0.71
N CYS A 176 8.30 -5.16 1.60
CA CYS A 176 8.73 -6.55 1.40
C CYS A 176 7.84 -7.36 0.43
N GLN A 177 6.71 -6.82 -0.05
CA GLN A 177 5.78 -7.58 -0.89
C GLN A 177 6.11 -7.56 -2.39
N THR A 178 7.10 -6.76 -2.84
CA THR A 178 7.53 -6.68 -4.26
C THR A 178 8.99 -7.05 -4.53
N GLY A 179 9.74 -7.56 -3.55
CA GLY A 179 11.01 -8.27 -3.79
C GLY A 179 12.31 -7.46 -3.62
N CYS A 180 13.04 -7.80 -2.53
CA CYS A 180 14.49 -8.05 -2.47
C CYS A 180 15.51 -6.93 -2.77
N ILE A 181 15.42 -5.80 -2.05
CA ILE A 181 16.54 -4.99 -1.51
C ILE A 181 15.91 -4.14 -0.40
N SER A 182 16.48 -4.13 0.82
CA SER A 182 16.10 -3.10 1.81
C SER A 182 16.52 -1.75 1.20
N HIS A 183 15.60 -0.78 1.17
CA HIS A 183 15.84 0.51 0.52
C HIS A 183 17.16 1.15 1.00
N ASP A 184 17.52 0.92 2.27
CA ASP A 184 18.70 1.51 2.90
C ASP A 184 20.03 0.98 2.34
N ASP A 185 20.15 -0.30 1.98
CA ASP A 185 21.46 -0.88 1.60
C ASP A 185 21.91 -0.47 0.19
N TYR A 186 20.98 -0.35 -0.77
CA TYR A 186 21.32 0.08 -2.13
C TYR A 186 21.73 1.55 -2.17
N TRP A 187 20.94 2.42 -1.53
CA TRP A 187 21.22 3.87 -1.54
C TRP A 187 22.50 4.19 -0.76
N ARG A 188 22.75 3.52 0.37
CA ARG A 188 24.00 3.67 1.14
C ARG A 188 25.23 3.25 0.35
N VAL A 189 25.18 2.11 -0.35
CA VAL A 189 26.34 1.67 -1.14
C VAL A 189 26.53 2.52 -2.39
N GLN A 190 25.44 2.91 -3.08
CA GLN A 190 25.53 3.83 -4.22
C GLN A 190 26.12 5.19 -3.81
N ASP A 191 25.70 5.75 -2.67
CA ASP A 191 26.21 7.02 -2.15
C ASP A 191 27.68 6.90 -1.71
N HIS A 192 28.06 5.80 -1.03
CA HIS A 192 29.45 5.50 -0.71
C HIS A 192 30.34 5.42 -1.96
N CYS A 193 29.89 4.72 -3.00
CA CYS A 193 30.60 4.61 -4.28
C CYS A 193 30.75 5.96 -4.97
N ARG A 194 29.69 6.78 -4.98
CA ARG A 194 29.70 8.13 -5.55
C ARG A 194 30.69 9.05 -4.83
N ARG A 195 30.76 8.99 -3.49
CA ARG A 195 31.67 9.84 -2.70
C ARG A 195 33.12 9.37 -2.74
N THR A 196 33.35 8.06 -2.80
CA THR A 196 34.71 7.48 -2.82
C THR A 196 35.28 7.33 -4.23
N GLY A 197 34.49 7.59 -5.27
CA GLY A 197 34.90 7.45 -6.67
C GLY A 197 35.13 6.00 -7.11
N LYS A 198 34.68 5.02 -6.32
CA LYS A 198 34.85 3.60 -6.63
C LYS A 198 33.73 3.13 -7.58
N PRO A 199 34.05 2.45 -8.69
CA PRO A 199 33.03 1.91 -9.60
C PRO A 199 32.27 0.78 -8.91
N CYS A 200 30.94 0.73 -9.09
CA CYS A 200 30.06 -0.23 -8.44
C CYS A 200 29.02 -0.77 -9.42
N ILE A 201 28.75 -2.08 -9.36
CA ILE A 201 27.80 -2.77 -10.24
C ILE A 201 26.83 -3.61 -9.43
N LEU A 202 25.54 -3.53 -9.77
CA LEU A 202 24.47 -4.35 -9.20
C LEU A 202 24.24 -5.55 -10.11
N VAL A 203 24.27 -6.76 -9.55
CA VAL A 203 24.15 -8.00 -10.31
C VAL A 203 23.11 -8.91 -9.67
N ASP A 204 22.14 -9.34 -10.49
CA ASP A 204 21.00 -10.15 -10.08
C ASP A 204 21.28 -11.67 -10.21
N GLN A 205 21.99 -12.08 -11.27
CA GLN A 205 22.21 -13.50 -11.53
C GLN A 205 23.43 -14.07 -10.78
N PRO A 206 23.32 -15.25 -10.14
CA PRO A 206 24.38 -15.82 -9.29
C PRO A 206 25.67 -16.16 -10.07
N LEU A 207 25.55 -16.52 -11.36
CA LEU A 207 26.71 -16.76 -12.23
C LEU A 207 27.46 -15.46 -12.51
N ALA A 208 26.72 -14.39 -12.81
CA ALA A 208 27.25 -13.06 -13.09
C ALA A 208 27.88 -12.42 -11.83
N VAL A 209 27.43 -12.77 -10.61
CA VAL A 209 28.08 -12.33 -9.37
C VAL A 209 29.50 -12.90 -9.24
N ARG A 210 29.71 -14.18 -9.59
CA ARG A 210 31.04 -14.80 -9.51
C ARG A 210 32.01 -14.19 -10.53
N GLU A 211 31.53 -13.90 -11.73
CA GLU A 211 32.31 -13.20 -12.76
C GLU A 211 32.63 -11.76 -12.35
N ALA A 212 31.65 -11.03 -11.81
CA ALA A 212 31.86 -9.67 -11.30
C ALA A 212 32.85 -9.63 -10.13
N GLN A 213 32.83 -10.63 -9.23
CA GLN A 213 33.81 -10.77 -8.15
C GLN A 213 35.21 -11.09 -8.68
N ALA A 214 35.33 -11.92 -9.73
CA ALA A 214 36.61 -12.19 -10.38
C ALA A 214 37.16 -10.94 -11.09
N LEU A 215 36.31 -10.13 -11.71
CA LEU A 215 36.70 -8.81 -12.25
C LEU A 215 37.11 -7.82 -11.15
N ALA A 216 36.44 -7.88 -9.99
CA ALA A 216 36.76 -7.03 -8.85
C ALA A 216 38.12 -7.34 -8.19
N ALA A 217 38.68 -8.53 -8.44
CA ALA A 217 40.05 -8.86 -8.06
C ALA A 217 41.10 -8.19 -8.97
N LEU A 218 40.72 -7.80 -10.20
CA LEU A 218 41.59 -7.15 -11.18
C LEU A 218 41.47 -5.62 -11.16
N ARG A 219 40.36 -5.07 -10.66
CA ARG A 219 40.11 -3.63 -10.47
C ARG A 219 39.30 -3.41 -9.19
N PRO A 220 39.64 -2.42 -8.33
CA PRO A 220 38.89 -2.18 -7.10
C PRO A 220 37.47 -1.67 -7.41
N MET A 221 36.48 -2.55 -7.31
CA MET A 221 35.06 -2.26 -7.51
C MET A 221 34.21 -2.97 -6.46
N VAL A 222 33.07 -2.37 -6.08
CA VAL A 222 32.12 -2.98 -5.14
C VAL A 222 31.06 -3.74 -5.93
N VAL A 223 30.89 -5.02 -5.63
CA VAL A 223 29.88 -5.88 -6.27
C VAL A 223 28.72 -6.08 -5.31
N LEU A 224 27.54 -5.59 -5.70
CA LEU A 224 26.31 -5.80 -4.97
C LEU A 224 25.57 -7.01 -5.53
N ARG A 225 25.27 -7.99 -4.67
CA ARG A 225 24.53 -9.20 -5.01
C ARG A 225 23.07 -9.04 -4.58
N MET A 226 22.14 -9.38 -5.47
CA MET A 226 20.74 -9.60 -5.07
C MET A 226 20.60 -10.95 -4.36
N ALA A 227 20.00 -10.97 -3.17
CA ALA A 227 19.68 -12.20 -2.48
C ALA A 227 18.50 -12.89 -3.20
N PRO A 228 18.55 -14.20 -3.48
CA PRO A 228 17.40 -14.88 -4.05
C PRO A 228 16.23 -14.84 -3.06
N ALA A 229 15.02 -14.63 -3.59
CA ALA A 229 13.80 -14.70 -2.81
C ALA A 229 13.67 -16.10 -2.17
N ILE A 230 13.75 -16.17 -0.84
CA ILE A 230 13.39 -17.38 -0.11
C ILE A 230 11.86 -17.43 -0.08
N LEU A 231 11.27 -18.24 -0.95
CA LEU A 231 9.87 -18.62 -0.82
C LEU A 231 9.71 -19.43 0.48
N PRO A 232 8.72 -19.14 1.34
CA PRO A 232 8.45 -20.00 2.48
C PRO A 232 8.06 -21.39 1.95
N ALA A 233 8.78 -22.42 2.40
CA ALA A 233 8.48 -23.81 2.07
C ALA A 233 7.03 -24.11 2.47
N ALA A 234 6.19 -24.46 1.49
CA ALA A 234 4.85 -24.94 1.74
C ALA A 234 4.96 -26.26 2.55
N SER A 235 4.73 -26.19 3.87
CA SER A 235 4.52 -27.37 4.69
C SER A 235 3.13 -27.93 4.39
N GLY A 236 3.01 -28.69 3.30
CA GLY A 236 1.87 -29.54 3.00
C GLY A 236 2.40 -30.93 2.67
N ARG A 237 2.34 -31.85 3.63
CA ARG A 237 2.52 -33.29 3.37
C ARG A 237 1.25 -33.83 2.70
N PRO A 238 1.37 -34.60 1.60
CA PRO A 238 0.29 -35.46 1.12
C PRO A 238 0.73 -36.94 1.19
N GLU A 239 0.36 -37.63 2.27
CA GLU A 239 0.36 -39.10 2.43
C GLU A 239 -0.85 -39.34 3.37
N ASP A 240 -1.94 -40.04 3.04
CA ASP A 240 -2.07 -41.38 2.47
C ASP A 240 -3.38 -41.55 1.66
N ILE A 241 -3.31 -42.14 0.46
CA ILE A 241 -4.39 -42.94 -0.12
C ILE A 241 -3.75 -44.19 -0.73
N GLU A 242 -3.74 -45.27 0.04
CA GLU A 242 -3.81 -46.65 -0.48
C GLU A 242 -5.29 -47.08 -0.47
N ILE A 243 -5.79 -47.45 -1.65
CA ILE A 243 -6.65 -48.59 -2.01
C ILE A 243 -7.12 -48.36 -3.46
#